data_AF-A0A5K1GIS3-F1
#
_entry.id   AF-A0A5K1GIS3-F1
#
_cell.length_a   1.000
_cell.length_b   1.000
_cell.length_c   1.000
_cell.angle_alpha   90.00
_cell.angle_beta   90.00
_cell.angle_gamma   90.00
#
_symmetry.space_group_name_H-M   'P 1'
#
loop_
_entity.id
_entity.type
_entity.pdbx_description
1 polymer ?
#
loop_
_entity_poly.entity_id
_entity_poly.type
_entity_poly.pdbx_seq_one_letter_code
_entity_poly.pdbx_strand_id
1 'polypeptide(L)'
;MYSPAILFLLSSAFISASMANFGTDVDVTWGGQRAVVTNNGQQLSLSLDRSSGAGFQSKQEFLFGKFDMKIKLVHGNSAGTVTAYY
;
A
#
# COMPACT_ATOMS: atom_id res chain seq x y z
N MET A 1 -24.21 -26.31 29.89
CA MET A 1 -24.52 -24.89 29.65
C MET A 1 -23.20 -24.14 29.63
N TYR A 2 -22.78 -23.56 28.49
CA TYR A 2 -21.50 -22.84 28.41
C TYR A 2 -21.59 -21.51 29.17
N SER A 3 -20.54 -21.17 29.92
CA SER A 3 -20.50 -19.91 30.69
C SER A 3 -20.50 -18.71 29.74
N PRO A 4 -21.35 -17.68 29.98
CA PRO A 4 -21.39 -16.48 29.13
C PRO A 4 -20.05 -15.73 29.08
N ALA A 5 -19.19 -15.89 30.10
CA ALA A 5 -17.84 -15.35 30.11
C ALA A 5 -16.93 -15.96 29.03
N ILE A 6 -17.11 -17.26 28.74
CA ILE A 6 -16.34 -17.97 27.71
C ILE A 6 -16.74 -17.48 26.31
N LEU A 7 -18.04 -17.22 26.10
CA LEU A 7 -18.55 -16.65 24.85
C LEU A 7 -18.01 -15.24 24.60
N PHE A 8 -17.94 -14.40 25.64
CA PHE A 8 -17.41 -13.05 25.54
C PHE A 8 -15.91 -13.03 25.21
N LEU A 9 -15.10 -13.88 25.86
CA LEU A 9 -13.66 -14.02 25.60
C LEU A 9 -13.35 -14.48 24.17
N LEU A 10 -14.17 -15.38 23.61
CA LEU A 10 -14.03 -15.83 22.21
C LEU A 10 -14.36 -14.70 21.21
N SER A 11 -15.31 -13.82 21.53
CA SER A 11 -15.71 -12.72 20.65
C SER A 11 -14.64 -11.62 20.52
N SER A 12 -13.85 -11.38 21.58
CA SER A 12 -12.76 -10.38 21.57
C SER A 12 -11.51 -10.78 20.79
N ALA A 13 -11.40 -12.06 20.39
CA ALA A 13 -10.19 -12.58 19.73
C ALA A 13 -10.07 -12.25 18.23
N PHE A 14 -11.08 -11.61 17.62
CA PHE A 14 -11.17 -11.47 16.16
C PHE A 14 -10.78 -10.10 15.58
N ILE A 15 -10.19 -9.19 16.35
CA ILE A 15 -9.63 -7.96 15.79
C ILE A 15 -8.20 -8.24 15.30
N SER A 16 -8.08 -8.80 14.11
CA SER A 16 -6.81 -8.85 13.39
C SER A 16 -6.42 -7.43 12.98
N ALA A 17 -5.45 -6.84 13.67
CA ALA A 17 -4.79 -5.63 13.20
C ALA A 17 -3.93 -5.98 11.96
N SER A 18 -4.49 -5.78 10.77
CA SER A 18 -3.74 -5.85 9.52
C SER A 18 -2.94 -4.56 9.35
N MET A 19 -1.62 -4.68 9.19
CA MET A 19 -0.76 -3.56 8.81
C MET A 19 -0.60 -3.58 7.29
N ALA A 20 -0.92 -2.47 6.62
CA ALA A 20 -0.80 -2.33 5.18
C ALA A 20 0.63 -2.64 4.71
N ASN A 21 0.75 -3.37 3.60
CA ASN A 21 2.00 -3.85 3.07
C ASN A 21 1.98 -3.85 1.53
N PHE A 22 2.86 -3.06 0.92
CA PHE A 22 2.96 -2.94 -0.53
C PHE A 22 3.33 -4.25 -1.25
N GLY A 23 3.97 -5.21 -0.58
CA GLY A 23 4.25 -6.51 -1.17
C GLY A 23 3.00 -7.41 -1.28
N THR A 24 2.06 -7.27 -0.34
CA THR A 24 0.84 -8.10 -0.32
C THR A 24 -0.35 -7.42 -0.96
N ASP A 25 -0.43 -6.09 -0.92
CA ASP A 25 -1.68 -5.36 -1.18
C ASP A 25 -1.73 -4.69 -2.57
N VAL A 26 -0.57 -4.49 -3.21
CA VAL A 26 -0.47 -3.86 -4.54
C VAL A 26 0.33 -4.70 -5.52
N ASP A 27 0.08 -4.50 -6.80
CA ASP A 27 0.89 -5.00 -7.90
C ASP A 27 1.66 -3.84 -8.54
N VAL A 28 2.94 -4.06 -8.84
CA VAL A 28 3.72 -3.16 -9.70
C VAL A 28 3.28 -3.40 -11.14
N THR A 29 2.65 -2.42 -11.76
CA THR A 29 2.06 -2.54 -13.11
C THR A 29 3.10 -2.31 -14.21
N TRP A 30 4.04 -1.39 -13.99
CA TRP A 30 5.17 -1.14 -14.89
C TRP A 30 6.36 -0.52 -14.14
N GLY A 31 7.51 -0.51 -14.80
CA GLY A 31 8.74 0.13 -14.30
C GLY A 31 9.85 -0.84 -13.92
N GLY A 32 9.56 -2.13 -13.73
CA GLY A 32 10.55 -3.15 -13.42
C GLY A 32 11.38 -2.76 -12.19
N GLN A 33 12.69 -2.59 -12.36
CA GLN A 33 13.61 -2.19 -11.27
C GLN A 33 13.39 -0.74 -10.76
N ARG A 34 12.48 0.02 -11.36
CA ARG A 34 12.12 1.40 -10.97
C ARG A 34 11.02 1.47 -9.92
N ALA A 35 10.38 0.34 -9.60
CA ALA A 35 9.45 0.22 -8.48
C ALA A 35 10.06 -0.74 -7.46
N VAL A 36 10.48 -0.21 -6.31
CA VAL A 36 11.19 -1.00 -5.29
C VAL A 36 10.43 -0.93 -3.98
N VAL A 37 10.03 -2.11 -3.50
CA VAL A 37 9.44 -2.29 -2.18
C VAL A 37 10.56 -2.54 -1.18
N THR A 38 10.62 -1.72 -0.13
CA THR A 38 11.61 -1.80 0.94
C THR A 38 10.94 -1.76 2.31
N ASN A 39 11.73 -1.78 3.37
CA ASN A 39 11.26 -1.72 4.76
C ASN A 39 10.18 -2.76 5.06
N ASN A 40 10.45 -4.03 4.71
CA ASN A 40 9.53 -5.16 4.87
C ASN A 40 8.11 -4.91 4.31
N GLY A 41 8.01 -4.16 3.21
CA GLY A 41 6.72 -3.86 2.56
C GLY A 41 6.07 -2.56 2.99
N GLN A 42 6.67 -1.79 3.88
CA GLN A 42 6.08 -0.53 4.36
C GLN A 42 6.40 0.68 3.47
N GLN A 43 7.32 0.54 2.52
CA GLN A 43 7.70 1.62 1.62
C GLN A 43 7.80 1.13 0.19
N LEU A 44 7.09 1.80 -0.71
CA LEU A 44 7.26 1.66 -2.15
C LEU A 44 7.93 2.93 -2.70
N SER A 45 9.04 2.74 -3.41
CA SER A 45 9.75 3.84 -4.09
C SER A 45 9.61 3.69 -5.60
N LEU A 46 9.21 4.78 -6.26
CA LEU A 46 9.08 4.86 -7.71
C LEU A 46 10.16 5.81 -8.28
N SER A 47 10.79 5.43 -9.39
CA SER A 47 11.73 6.29 -10.11
C SER A 47 11.31 6.53 -11.57
N LEU A 48 11.72 7.68 -12.08
CA LEU A 48 11.48 8.14 -13.43
C LEU A 48 12.81 8.61 -14.03
N ASP A 49 13.11 8.14 -15.22
CA ASP A 49 14.22 8.63 -16.04
C ASP A 49 13.74 8.87 -17.48
N ARG A 50 14.65 9.19 -18.40
CA ARG A 50 14.29 9.45 -19.81
C ARG A 50 13.68 8.25 -20.53
N SER A 51 13.94 7.04 -20.07
CA SER A 51 13.46 5.82 -20.73
C SER A 51 12.05 5.44 -20.28
N SER A 52 11.74 5.54 -18.98
CA SER A 52 10.43 5.19 -18.45
C SER A 52 10.24 5.66 -17.00
N GLY A 53 8.99 5.61 -16.55
CA GLY A 53 8.58 5.75 -15.15
C GLY A 53 8.27 4.41 -14.49
N ALA A 54 7.47 4.46 -13.43
CA ALA A 54 7.00 3.30 -12.69
C ALA A 54 5.59 3.53 -12.14
N GLY A 55 4.86 2.45 -11.88
CA GLY A 55 3.48 2.51 -11.42
C GLY A 55 3.08 1.27 -10.62
N PHE A 56 2.04 1.41 -9.81
CA PHE A 56 1.43 0.32 -9.06
C PHE A 56 -0.10 0.48 -9.05
N GLN A 57 -0.79 -0.61 -8.74
CA GLN A 57 -2.25 -0.63 -8.54
C GLN A 57 -2.61 -1.52 -7.36
N SER A 58 -3.73 -1.29 -6.71
CA SER A 58 -4.26 -2.23 -5.71
C SER A 58 -4.57 -3.58 -6.36
N LYS A 59 -4.33 -4.68 -5.63
CA LYS A 59 -4.75 -6.02 -6.09
C LYS A 59 -6.25 -6.22 -6.08
N GLN A 60 -6.94 -5.46 -5.24
CA GLN A 60 -8.38 -5.49 -5.08
C GLN A 60 -9.02 -4.27 -5.72
N GLU A 61 -10.23 -4.47 -6.24
CA GLU A 61 -11.12 -3.40 -6.66
C GLU A 61 -12.10 -3.09 -5.53
N PHE A 62 -12.47 -1.82 -5.40
CA PHE A 62 -13.32 -1.34 -4.33
C PHE A 62 -14.45 -0.48 -4.90
N LEU A 63 -15.67 -0.75 -4.47
CA LEU A 63 -16.82 0.10 -4.82
C LEU A 63 -16.88 1.36 -3.94
N PHE A 64 -16.52 1.22 -2.66
CA PHE A 64 -16.44 2.30 -1.68
C PHE A 64 -15.26 2.05 -0.75
N GLY A 65 -14.62 3.10 -0.25
CA GLY A 65 -13.53 2.97 0.70
C GLY A 65 -12.94 4.31 1.12
N LYS A 66 -12.11 4.27 2.15
CA LYS A 66 -11.20 5.36 2.51
C LYS A 66 -9.79 4.88 2.21
N PHE A 67 -9.09 5.61 1.35
CA PHE A 67 -7.72 5.28 0.97
C PHE A 67 -6.79 6.42 1.38
N ASP A 68 -5.90 6.12 2.30
CA ASP A 68 -4.93 7.07 2.83
C ASP A 68 -3.53 6.62 2.44
N MET A 69 -2.73 7.55 1.88
CA MET A 69 -1.36 7.28 1.47
C MET A 69 -0.42 8.35 2.03
N LYS A 70 0.70 7.94 2.62
CA LYS A 70 1.80 8.85 2.96
C LYS A 70 2.74 8.95 1.76
N ILE A 71 2.82 10.14 1.15
CA ILE A 71 3.61 10.37 -0.07
C ILE A 71 4.75 11.35 0.23
N LYS A 72 5.97 10.98 -0.15
CA LYS A 72 7.13 11.88 -0.20
C LYS A 72 7.48 12.13 -1.67
N LEU A 73 7.42 13.40 -2.08
CA LEU A 73 7.74 13.81 -3.44
C LEU A 73 9.26 13.88 -3.69
N VAL A 74 9.63 13.82 -4.97
CA VAL A 74 11.01 14.01 -5.43
C VAL A 74 11.53 15.39 -4.99
N HIS A 75 12.77 15.44 -4.53
CA HIS A 75 13.41 16.69 -4.11
C HIS A 75 14.06 17.43 -5.28
N GLY A 76 14.27 18.73 -5.14
CA GLY A 76 15.00 19.54 -6.13
C GLY A 76 14.14 19.91 -7.35
N ASN A 77 14.78 20.02 -8.52
CA ASN A 77 14.08 20.36 -9.76
C ASN A 77 13.26 19.18 -10.28
N SER A 78 11.94 19.35 -10.28
CA SER A 78 10.96 18.37 -10.71
C SER A 78 10.08 18.87 -11.87
N ALA A 79 10.53 19.90 -12.60
CA ALA A 79 9.77 20.49 -13.69
C ALA A 79 9.37 19.44 -14.74
N GLY A 80 8.07 19.41 -15.08
CA GLY A 80 7.51 18.46 -16.04
C GLY A 80 7.28 17.04 -15.51
N THR A 81 7.54 16.77 -14.22
CA THR A 81 7.23 15.47 -13.60
C THR A 81 5.86 15.49 -12.94
N VAL A 82 5.18 14.34 -12.95
CA VAL A 82 3.89 14.15 -12.26
C VAL A 82 4.03 12.93 -11.35
N THR A 83 3.71 13.10 -10.08
CA THR A 83 3.44 12.00 -9.14
C THR A 83 1.94 11.96 -8.91
N ALA A 84 1.29 10.85 -9.26
CA ALA A 84 -0.16 10.71 -9.17
C ALA A 84 -0.54 9.60 -8.19
N TYR A 85 -1.64 9.82 -7.48
CA TYR A 85 -2.35 8.84 -6.68
C TYR A 85 -3.84 9.05 -6.95
N TYR A 86 -4.50 8.05 -7.53
CA TYR A 86 -5.85 8.11 -8.05
C TYR A 86 -6.54 6.75 -7.98
#